data_AF-A0A1G2WJM3-F1
#
_entry.id   AF-A0A1G2WJM3-F1
#
_cell.length_a   1.000
_cell.length_b   1.000
_cell.length_c   1.000
_cell.angle_alpha   90.00
_cell.angle_beta   90.00
_cell.angle_gamma   90.00
#
_symmetry.space_group_name_H-M   'P 1'
#
loop_
_entity.id
_entity.type
_entity.pdbx_description
1 polymer ?
#
loop_
_entity_poly.entity_id
_entity_poly.type
_entity_poly.pdbx_seq_one_letter_code
_entity_poly.pdbx_strand_id
1 'polypeptide(L)'
;MDKGITLSVQSMNEHTLTAIKRKNLPIKSLSHFVQYYNKRGIPTYTELISGLPGETYDSFKAGINMLLEAGFHNSRSIYNCSVLPNAHINNPQYKEYWKIKTKRVPIFLNHSVPDANPILEYEEIIIQTKTLPTVDWKKQCLFSWVIQTFHSLNLTQVIAIYFNAIEKIAYSDFYEELLIFAKENLGTIIGNELTITTNKVDKVLEGEGWGTVLKEFSDISWSLEQASYLRITKNFNIFYLEIKQFIEKFCKKYELIINTNLLENLLLYQKSIVVKWNENGGQVFKMDYSLHDFYRAQVIGESTSLKQGKFILTITDGLNYNADKKRYAKEIMWWGRKGGKFIYQNIKEESCGDRI
;
A
#
# COMPACT_ATOMS: atom_id res chain seq x y z
N MET A 1 -9.14 14.16 14.11
CA MET A 1 -10.17 13.12 13.84
C MET A 1 -10.45 13.20 12.35
N ASP A 2 -9.85 12.31 11.55
CA ASP A 2 -9.97 12.37 10.08
C ASP A 2 -11.37 11.95 9.64
N LYS A 3 -11.97 12.77 8.76
CA LYS A 3 -13.33 12.64 8.23
C LYS A 3 -13.37 11.71 7.00
N GLY A 4 -12.97 10.45 7.16
CA GLY A 4 -13.09 9.46 6.09
C GLY A 4 -14.03 8.32 6.44
N ILE A 5 -14.54 7.63 5.42
CA ILE A 5 -15.50 6.53 5.57
C ILE A 5 -14.76 5.20 5.58
N THR A 6 -14.87 4.45 6.67
CA THR A 6 -14.33 3.09 6.77
C THR A 6 -15.35 2.07 6.25
N LEU A 7 -14.95 1.30 5.24
CA LEU A 7 -15.67 0.16 4.68
C LEU A 7 -14.91 -1.12 5.04
N SER A 8 -15.19 -1.67 6.22
CA SER A 8 -14.50 -2.85 6.75
C SER A 8 -15.08 -4.12 6.10
N VAL A 9 -14.25 -4.86 5.36
CA VAL A 9 -14.67 -6.08 4.63
C VAL A 9 -14.13 -7.36 5.26
N GLN A 10 -13.06 -7.26 6.08
CA GLN A 10 -12.37 -8.37 6.72
C GLN A 10 -11.70 -9.38 5.74
N SER A 11 -12.45 -9.97 4.81
CA SER A 11 -11.96 -10.79 3.69
C SER A 11 -12.89 -10.63 2.49
N MET A 12 -12.39 -10.82 1.28
CA MET A 12 -13.22 -10.86 0.06
C MET A 12 -13.61 -12.27 -0.36
N ASN A 13 -13.13 -13.30 0.34
CA ASN A 13 -13.39 -14.69 0.01
C ASN A 13 -14.66 -15.20 0.74
N GLU A 14 -15.65 -15.69 -0.02
CA GLU A 14 -16.93 -16.14 0.55
C GLU A 14 -16.80 -17.34 1.50
N HIS A 15 -15.86 -18.25 1.22
CA HIS A 15 -15.60 -19.39 2.09
C HIS A 15 -15.01 -18.93 3.44
N THR A 16 -14.04 -18.01 3.42
CA THR A 16 -13.52 -17.34 4.63
C THR A 16 -14.63 -16.63 5.40
N LEU A 17 -15.43 -15.80 4.72
CA LEU A 17 -16.54 -15.07 5.35
C LEU A 17 -17.53 -16.02 6.03
N THR A 18 -17.88 -17.12 5.36
CA THR A 18 -18.74 -18.18 5.93
C THR A 18 -18.08 -18.82 7.16
N ALA A 19 -16.79 -19.16 7.07
CA ALA A 19 -16.02 -19.77 8.17
C ALA A 19 -15.97 -18.90 9.44
N ILE A 20 -16.00 -17.57 9.28
CA ILE A 20 -16.01 -16.60 10.38
C ILE A 20 -17.39 -16.04 10.70
N LYS A 21 -18.45 -16.62 10.10
CA LYS A 21 -19.86 -16.21 10.30
C LYS A 21 -20.12 -14.73 9.96
N ARG A 22 -19.49 -14.25 8.89
CA ARG A 22 -19.65 -12.89 8.35
C ARG A 22 -20.26 -12.94 6.95
N LYS A 23 -20.82 -11.80 6.54
CA LYS A 23 -21.25 -11.53 5.17
C LYS A 23 -20.86 -10.10 4.84
N ASN A 24 -20.36 -9.90 3.63
CA ASN A 24 -20.05 -8.57 3.12
C ASN A 24 -21.18 -8.03 2.25
N LEU A 25 -21.15 -6.71 2.05
CA LEU A 25 -21.88 -6.10 0.96
C LEU A 25 -21.36 -6.63 -0.39
N PRO A 26 -22.22 -6.77 -1.41
CA PRO A 26 -21.76 -7.09 -2.75
C PRO A 26 -20.69 -6.10 -3.23
N ILE A 27 -19.66 -6.60 -3.91
CA ILE A 27 -18.53 -5.77 -4.37
C ILE A 27 -18.98 -4.61 -5.26
N LYS A 28 -20.04 -4.79 -6.05
CA LYS A 28 -20.64 -3.71 -6.87
C LYS A 28 -21.16 -2.56 -6.00
N SER A 29 -21.79 -2.86 -4.87
CA SER A 29 -22.25 -1.84 -3.91
C SER A 29 -21.08 -1.13 -3.25
N LEU A 30 -20.04 -1.88 -2.84
CA LEU A 30 -18.81 -1.31 -2.29
C LEU A 30 -18.12 -0.36 -3.28
N SER A 31 -17.96 -0.79 -4.53
CA SER A 31 -17.36 0.03 -5.59
C SER A 31 -18.15 1.30 -5.85
N HIS A 32 -19.49 1.22 -5.92
CA HIS A 32 -20.35 2.39 -6.07
C HIS A 32 -20.14 3.41 -4.92
N PHE A 33 -20.06 2.95 -3.67
CA PHE A 33 -19.78 3.84 -2.54
C PHE A 33 -18.41 4.52 -2.65
N VAL A 34 -17.37 3.76 -2.97
CA VAL A 34 -16.01 4.31 -3.13
C VAL A 34 -15.97 5.38 -4.21
N GLN A 35 -16.53 5.10 -5.38
CA GLN A 35 -16.60 6.07 -6.48
C GLN A 35 -17.39 7.32 -6.06
N TYR A 36 -18.54 7.15 -5.40
CA TYR A 36 -19.38 8.25 -4.93
C TYR A 36 -18.65 9.18 -3.94
N TYR A 37 -17.87 8.60 -3.01
CA TYR A 37 -17.07 9.35 -2.04
C TYR A 37 -15.85 10.01 -2.69
N ASN A 38 -15.12 9.28 -3.54
CA ASN A 38 -13.94 9.80 -4.23
C ASN A 38 -14.27 11.02 -5.11
N LYS A 39 -15.41 11.01 -5.82
CA LYS A 39 -15.89 12.15 -6.61
C LYS A 39 -16.19 13.41 -5.77
N ARG A 40 -16.44 13.25 -4.48
CA ARG A 40 -16.66 14.36 -3.52
C ARG A 40 -15.42 14.72 -2.72
N GLY A 41 -14.27 14.11 -3.02
CA GLY A 41 -13.04 14.30 -2.26
C GLY A 41 -13.12 13.73 -0.83
N ILE A 42 -14.04 12.79 -0.57
CA ILE A 42 -14.16 12.14 0.73
C ILE A 42 -13.29 10.88 0.71
N PRO A 43 -12.26 10.78 1.57
CA PRO A 43 -11.38 9.62 1.57
C PRO A 43 -12.10 8.38 2.13
N THR A 44 -11.91 7.25 1.46
CA THR A 44 -12.39 5.94 1.91
C THR A 44 -11.26 5.08 2.40
N TYR A 45 -11.52 4.31 3.45
CA TYR A 45 -10.61 3.29 3.99
C TYR A 45 -11.25 1.93 3.90
N THR A 46 -10.47 0.90 3.60
CA THR A 46 -10.94 -0.47 3.78
C THR A 46 -10.00 -1.26 4.67
N GLU A 47 -10.59 -2.20 5.39
CA GLU A 47 -9.92 -2.99 6.41
C GLU A 47 -10.10 -4.46 6.08
N LEU A 48 -8.97 -5.17 6.13
CA LEU A 48 -8.84 -6.61 5.94
C LEU A 48 -8.21 -7.21 7.18
N ILE A 49 -8.44 -8.50 7.39
CA ILE A 49 -7.79 -9.27 8.46
C ILE A 49 -7.05 -10.42 7.80
N SER A 50 -5.73 -10.47 8.02
CA SER A 50 -4.83 -11.52 7.56
C SER A 50 -4.85 -12.71 8.52
N GLY A 51 -4.75 -13.92 7.98
CA GLY A 51 -4.72 -15.16 8.77
C GLY A 51 -6.09 -15.69 9.19
N LEU A 52 -7.17 -15.25 8.55
CA LEU A 52 -8.52 -15.76 8.86
C LEU A 52 -8.67 -17.25 8.48
N PRO A 53 -9.39 -18.05 9.28
CA PRO A 53 -9.75 -19.42 8.91
C PRO A 53 -10.55 -19.49 7.60
N GLY A 54 -10.18 -20.42 6.73
CA GLY A 54 -10.79 -20.59 5.41
C GLY A 54 -10.12 -19.78 4.30
N GLU A 55 -9.19 -18.88 4.64
CA GLU A 55 -8.40 -18.10 3.69
C GLU A 55 -7.13 -18.87 3.29
N THR A 56 -6.75 -18.75 2.03
CA THR A 56 -5.44 -19.12 1.46
C THR A 56 -4.70 -17.88 0.99
N TYR A 57 -3.39 -17.97 0.77
CA TYR A 57 -2.61 -16.88 0.16
C TYR A 57 -3.23 -16.38 -1.16
N ASP A 58 -3.63 -17.30 -2.04
CA ASP A 58 -4.23 -16.94 -3.33
C ASP A 58 -5.57 -16.23 -3.19
N SER A 59 -6.42 -16.71 -2.28
CA SER A 59 -7.72 -16.07 -2.03
C SER A 59 -7.58 -14.67 -1.42
N PHE A 60 -6.58 -14.46 -0.57
CA PHE A 60 -6.26 -13.15 -0.02
C PHE A 60 -5.73 -12.19 -1.09
N LYS A 61 -4.80 -12.68 -1.92
CA LYS A 61 -4.26 -11.94 -3.07
C LYS A 61 -5.36 -11.53 -4.05
N ALA A 62 -6.23 -12.47 -4.42
CA ALA A 62 -7.39 -12.21 -5.26
C ALA A 62 -8.32 -11.17 -4.64
N GLY A 63 -8.56 -11.24 -3.32
CA GLY A 63 -9.35 -10.26 -2.60
C GLY A 63 -8.76 -8.84 -2.64
N ILE A 64 -7.44 -8.71 -2.49
CA ILE A 64 -6.74 -7.44 -2.64
C ILE A 64 -6.88 -6.90 -4.08
N ASN A 65 -6.73 -7.77 -5.08
CA ASN A 65 -6.90 -7.38 -6.48
C ASN A 65 -8.32 -6.87 -6.75
N MET A 66 -9.35 -7.60 -6.31
CA MET A 66 -10.76 -7.19 -6.43
C MET A 66 -11.04 -5.82 -5.80
N LEU A 67 -10.45 -5.53 -4.64
CA LEU A 67 -10.61 -4.23 -3.98
C LEU A 67 -9.93 -3.12 -4.79
N LEU A 68 -8.74 -3.37 -5.32
CA LEU A 68 -8.04 -2.41 -6.17
C LEU A 68 -8.81 -2.12 -7.47
N GLU A 69 -9.33 -3.15 -8.12
CA GLU A 69 -10.20 -3.02 -9.30
C GLU A 69 -11.51 -2.26 -8.99
N ALA A 70 -12.03 -2.41 -7.77
CA ALA A 70 -13.21 -1.69 -7.30
C ALA A 70 -12.95 -0.22 -6.95
N GLY A 71 -11.70 0.26 -7.03
CA GLY A 71 -11.30 1.66 -6.79
C GLY A 71 -10.73 1.94 -5.41
N PHE A 72 -10.48 0.92 -4.58
CA PHE A 72 -9.88 1.09 -3.24
C PHE A 72 -8.35 1.29 -3.32
N HIS A 73 -7.91 2.32 -4.07
CA HIS A 73 -6.49 2.63 -4.25
C HIS A 73 -5.85 3.30 -3.02
N ASN A 74 -6.66 3.99 -2.21
CA ASN A 74 -6.19 4.74 -1.06
C ASN A 74 -5.98 3.84 0.17
N SER A 75 -5.85 4.48 1.32
CA SER A 75 -5.45 3.89 2.59
C SER A 75 -6.24 2.64 2.97
N ARG A 76 -5.49 1.55 3.13
CA ARG A 76 -5.94 0.27 3.67
C ARG A 76 -5.21 -0.05 4.96
N SER A 77 -5.90 -0.77 5.83
CA SER A 77 -5.32 -1.37 7.03
C SER A 77 -5.53 -2.88 6.96
N ILE A 78 -4.44 -3.63 6.97
CA ILE A 78 -4.47 -5.09 7.03
C ILE A 78 -4.04 -5.49 8.43
N TYR A 79 -4.98 -5.97 9.22
CA TYR A 79 -4.76 -6.36 10.60
C TYR A 79 -4.39 -7.84 10.70
N ASN A 80 -3.61 -8.23 11.70
CA ASN A 80 -3.44 -9.65 12.02
C ASN A 80 -4.71 -10.18 12.70
N CYS A 81 -5.04 -11.45 12.47
CA CYS A 81 -6.16 -12.07 13.16
C CYS A 81 -5.78 -12.40 14.62
N SER A 82 -6.24 -11.58 15.56
CA SER A 82 -6.02 -11.80 16.99
C SER A 82 -7.10 -12.70 17.61
N VAL A 83 -6.69 -13.65 18.45
CA VAL A 83 -7.57 -14.59 19.15
C VAL A 83 -7.98 -13.99 20.50
N LEU A 84 -9.09 -13.24 20.47
CA LEU A 84 -9.63 -12.63 21.69
C LEU A 84 -10.31 -13.65 22.61
N PRO A 85 -10.22 -13.52 23.95
CA PRO A 85 -10.69 -14.54 24.90
C PRO A 85 -12.14 -15.00 24.69
N ASN A 86 -13.05 -14.07 24.43
CA ASN A 86 -14.49 -14.33 24.30
C ASN A 86 -14.98 -14.41 22.85
N ALA A 87 -14.07 -14.36 21.87
CA ALA A 87 -14.45 -14.46 20.46
C ALA A 87 -14.65 -15.93 20.07
N HIS A 88 -15.56 -16.17 19.10
CA HIS A 88 -15.84 -17.50 18.56
C HIS A 88 -14.57 -18.23 18.07
N ILE A 89 -13.60 -17.48 17.54
CA ILE A 89 -12.32 -18.00 17.07
C ILE A 89 -11.48 -18.65 18.18
N ASN A 90 -11.74 -18.32 19.45
CA ASN A 90 -11.06 -18.92 20.60
C ASN A 90 -11.75 -20.18 21.13
N ASN A 91 -12.89 -20.59 20.55
CA ASN A 91 -13.56 -21.84 20.92
C ASN A 91 -12.64 -23.05 20.64
N PRO A 92 -12.46 -23.99 21.59
CA PRO A 92 -11.56 -25.13 21.41
C PRO A 92 -11.87 -26.01 20.20
N GLN A 93 -13.15 -26.34 19.97
CA GLN A 93 -13.58 -27.16 18.82
C GLN A 93 -13.33 -26.43 17.50
N TYR A 94 -13.54 -25.12 17.48
CA TYR A 94 -13.25 -24.30 16.30
C TYR A 94 -11.75 -24.25 15.98
N LYS A 95 -10.89 -24.08 17.00
CA LYS A 95 -9.44 -24.11 16.85
C LYS A 95 -8.94 -25.46 16.34
N GLU A 96 -9.46 -26.55 16.89
CA GLU A 96 -9.14 -27.91 16.47
C GLU A 96 -9.53 -28.15 15.00
N TYR A 97 -10.78 -27.84 14.63
CA TYR A 97 -11.29 -28.03 13.27
C TYR A 97 -10.48 -27.25 12.22
N TRP A 98 -10.17 -25.99 12.50
CA TRP A 98 -9.39 -25.13 11.62
C TRP A 98 -7.88 -25.27 11.82
N LYS A 99 -7.39 -26.19 12.65
CA LYS A 99 -5.96 -26.41 12.94
C LYS A 99 -5.23 -25.09 13.25
N ILE A 100 -5.85 -24.22 14.04
CA ILE A 100 -5.35 -22.89 14.34
C ILE A 100 -4.09 -23.01 15.20
N LYS A 101 -2.98 -22.42 14.73
CA LYS A 101 -1.81 -22.16 15.56
C LYS A 101 -1.64 -20.66 15.75
N THR A 102 -1.35 -20.28 16.99
CA THR A 102 -1.14 -18.89 17.36
C THR A 102 0.30 -18.64 17.76
N LYS A 103 0.67 -17.37 17.80
CA LYS A 103 1.88 -16.88 18.41
C LYS A 103 1.54 -15.73 19.35
N ARG A 104 2.04 -15.81 20.58
CA ARG A 104 2.00 -14.71 21.54
C ARG A 104 3.01 -13.64 21.16
N VAL A 105 2.54 -12.41 20.98
CA VAL A 105 3.37 -11.25 20.62
C VAL A 105 2.97 -10.04 21.46
N PRO A 106 3.88 -9.09 21.74
CA PRO A 106 3.52 -7.81 22.32
C PRO A 106 2.48 -7.09 21.44
N ILE A 107 1.44 -6.51 22.06
CA ILE A 107 0.43 -5.74 21.33
C ILE A 107 1.11 -4.60 20.59
N PHE A 108 0.86 -4.50 19.29
CA PHE A 108 1.37 -3.41 18.50
C PHE A 108 0.50 -2.16 18.66
N LEU A 109 0.92 -1.28 19.56
CA LEU A 109 0.38 0.07 19.67
C LEU A 109 1.05 0.96 18.61
N ASN A 110 0.34 1.22 17.52
CA ASN A 110 0.88 2.06 16.44
C ASN A 110 1.07 3.50 16.93
N HIS A 111 2.19 4.13 16.56
CA HIS A 111 2.52 5.50 16.93
C HIS A 111 2.63 5.76 18.44
N SER A 112 3.02 4.74 19.21
CA SER A 112 3.35 4.88 20.64
C SER A 112 4.86 4.94 20.86
N VAL A 113 5.30 5.62 21.92
CA VAL A 113 6.69 5.51 22.38
C VAL A 113 6.87 4.13 23.01
N PRO A 114 7.83 3.30 22.55
CA PRO A 114 8.12 2.02 23.19
C PRO A 114 8.49 2.20 24.66
N ASP A 115 8.11 1.24 25.50
CA ASP A 115 8.41 1.20 26.93
C ASP A 115 7.89 2.40 27.77
N ALA A 116 7.09 3.29 27.17
CA ALA A 116 6.43 4.37 27.90
C ALA A 116 5.33 3.84 28.83
N ASN A 117 4.76 2.67 28.53
CA ASN A 117 3.86 1.96 29.42
C ASN A 117 4.67 0.95 30.26
N PRO A 118 4.64 1.02 31.60
CA PRO A 118 5.34 0.06 32.45
C PRO A 118 4.80 -1.38 32.32
N ILE A 119 3.59 -1.54 31.78
CA ILE A 119 2.95 -2.84 31.58
C ILE A 119 2.93 -3.16 30.10
N LEU A 120 3.65 -4.23 29.72
CA LEU A 120 3.64 -4.75 28.36
C LEU A 120 2.44 -5.68 28.16
N GLU A 121 1.52 -5.29 27.30
CA GLU A 121 0.36 -6.09 26.91
C GLU A 121 0.71 -7.05 25.77
N TYR A 122 0.04 -8.19 25.72
CA TYR A 122 0.26 -9.24 24.71
C TYR A 122 -1.05 -9.64 24.03
N GLU A 123 -0.94 -10.06 22.78
CA GLU A 123 -2.01 -10.69 22.02
C GLU A 123 -1.55 -12.03 21.44
N GLU A 124 -2.53 -12.90 21.18
CA GLU A 124 -2.34 -14.14 20.43
C GLU A 124 -2.76 -13.89 18.98
N ILE A 125 -1.81 -13.91 18.05
CA ILE A 125 -2.11 -13.78 16.61
C ILE A 125 -2.11 -15.14 15.93
N ILE A 126 -2.99 -15.35 14.95
CA ILE A 126 -2.98 -16.58 14.14
C ILE A 126 -1.82 -16.51 13.13
N ILE A 127 -0.99 -17.55 13.14
CA ILE A 127 0.14 -17.75 12.21
C ILE A 127 0.00 -19.00 11.35
N GLN A 128 -1.06 -19.78 11.57
CA GLN A 128 -1.38 -20.97 10.79
C GLN A 128 -2.85 -21.32 10.92
N THR A 129 -3.47 -21.76 9.82
CA THR A 129 -4.76 -22.45 9.82
C THR A 129 -4.68 -23.69 8.92
N LYS A 130 -5.77 -24.45 8.84
CA LYS A 130 -5.94 -25.60 7.95
C LYS A 130 -5.70 -25.24 6.47
N THR A 131 -6.02 -24.01 6.06
CA THR A 131 -5.94 -23.52 4.69
C THR A 131 -4.77 -22.56 4.44
N LEU A 132 -4.11 -22.11 5.51
CA LEU A 132 -2.99 -21.19 5.45
C LEU A 132 -1.81 -21.73 6.28
N PRO A 133 -0.88 -22.47 5.68
CA PRO A 133 0.37 -22.86 6.31
C PRO A 133 1.21 -21.63 6.71
N THR A 134 2.07 -21.76 7.73
CA THR A 134 2.88 -20.63 8.23
C THR A 134 3.79 -20.02 7.16
N VAL A 135 4.29 -20.83 6.22
CA VAL A 135 5.08 -20.33 5.08
C VAL A 135 4.25 -19.40 4.19
N ASP A 136 2.98 -19.71 3.98
CA ASP A 136 2.07 -18.88 3.18
C ASP A 136 1.53 -17.70 3.97
N TRP A 137 1.37 -17.82 5.29
CA TRP A 137 1.12 -16.67 6.18
C TRP A 137 2.26 -15.64 6.09
N LYS A 138 3.51 -16.09 6.03
CA LYS A 138 4.66 -15.20 5.80
C LYS A 138 4.57 -14.51 4.44
N LYS A 139 4.21 -15.24 3.37
CA LYS A 139 3.95 -14.61 2.05
C LYS A 139 2.82 -13.60 2.14
N GLN A 140 1.74 -13.89 2.86
CA GLN A 140 0.61 -12.98 3.07
C GLN A 140 1.06 -11.69 3.78
N CYS A 141 1.94 -11.78 4.78
CA CYS A 141 2.53 -10.62 5.45
C CYS A 141 3.36 -9.76 4.48
N LEU A 142 4.23 -10.38 3.67
CA LEU A 142 5.07 -9.67 2.70
C LEU A 142 4.23 -9.05 1.57
N PHE A 143 3.18 -9.73 1.12
CA PHE A 143 2.26 -9.20 0.13
C PHE A 143 1.42 -8.04 0.70
N SER A 144 0.99 -8.14 1.95
CA SER A 144 0.35 -7.03 2.67
C SER A 144 1.26 -5.82 2.80
N TRP A 145 2.55 -6.05 3.07
CA TRP A 145 3.57 -5.00 3.15
C TRP A 145 3.81 -4.34 1.80
N VAL A 146 3.96 -5.09 0.70
CA VAL A 146 4.24 -4.49 -0.61
C VAL A 146 3.06 -3.63 -1.09
N ILE A 147 1.83 -4.11 -0.90
CA ILE A 147 0.63 -3.37 -1.30
C ILE A 147 0.46 -2.10 -0.47
N GLN A 148 0.66 -2.18 0.85
CA GLN A 148 0.53 -1.01 1.69
C GLN A 148 1.65 0.00 1.41
N THR A 149 2.90 -0.44 1.31
CA THR A 149 4.06 0.45 1.11
C THR A 149 4.04 1.12 -0.26
N PHE A 150 3.86 0.32 -1.33
CA PHE A 150 4.10 0.82 -2.68
C PHE A 150 2.81 1.31 -3.37
N HIS A 151 1.67 0.66 -3.15
CA HIS A 151 0.38 1.14 -3.66
C HIS A 151 -0.24 2.21 -2.77
N SER A 152 -0.44 1.89 -1.49
CA SER A 152 -1.31 2.71 -0.61
C SER A 152 -0.63 4.00 -0.16
N LEU A 153 0.71 4.00 -0.01
CA LEU A 153 1.50 5.21 0.26
C LEU A 153 2.00 5.90 -1.03
N ASN A 154 1.47 5.50 -2.19
CA ASN A 154 1.71 6.14 -3.49
C ASN A 154 3.18 6.19 -3.95
N LEU A 155 3.98 5.15 -3.71
CA LEU A 155 5.32 5.09 -4.31
C LEU A 155 5.28 4.61 -5.77
N THR A 156 4.35 3.71 -6.11
CA THR A 156 4.20 3.12 -7.45
C THR A 156 2.75 3.05 -7.93
N GLN A 157 1.81 3.70 -7.23
CA GLN A 157 0.38 3.58 -7.50
C GLN A 157 -0.02 3.97 -8.93
N VAL A 158 0.48 5.08 -9.46
CA VAL A 158 0.16 5.56 -10.81
C VAL A 158 0.67 4.57 -11.85
N ILE A 159 1.86 4.03 -11.63
CA ILE A 159 2.48 3.02 -12.49
C ILE A 159 1.61 1.76 -12.50
N ALA A 160 1.21 1.27 -11.33
CA ALA A 160 0.34 0.09 -11.22
C ALA A 160 -1.03 0.31 -11.88
N ILE A 161 -1.61 1.51 -11.73
CA ILE A 161 -2.86 1.90 -12.41
C ILE A 161 -2.68 1.92 -13.93
N TYR A 162 -1.56 2.44 -14.45
CA TYR A 162 -1.25 2.39 -15.88
C TYR A 162 -1.23 0.94 -16.40
N PHE A 163 -0.46 0.05 -15.76
CA PHE A 163 -0.36 -1.34 -16.18
C PHE A 163 -1.70 -2.07 -16.10
N ASN A 164 -2.54 -1.75 -15.11
CA ASN A 164 -3.87 -2.33 -15.02
C ASN A 164 -4.84 -1.80 -16.08
N ALA A 165 -4.94 -0.48 -16.20
CA ALA A 165 -5.93 0.15 -17.07
C ALA A 165 -5.57 0.00 -18.56
N ILE A 166 -4.28 0.09 -18.92
CA ILE A 166 -3.80 0.06 -20.31
C ILE A 166 -3.37 -1.36 -20.70
N GLU A 167 -2.43 -1.94 -19.96
CA GLU A 167 -1.82 -3.25 -20.29
C GLU A 167 -2.62 -4.46 -19.77
N LYS A 168 -3.73 -4.22 -19.07
CA LYS A 168 -4.64 -5.25 -18.50
C LYS A 168 -3.96 -6.22 -17.53
N ILE A 169 -2.91 -5.77 -16.84
CA ILE A 169 -2.25 -6.56 -15.81
C ILE A 169 -2.99 -6.42 -14.48
N ALA A 170 -3.26 -7.53 -13.78
CA ALA A 170 -3.83 -7.48 -12.45
C ALA A 170 -2.86 -6.77 -11.49
N TYR A 171 -3.40 -5.99 -10.54
CA TYR A 171 -2.58 -5.34 -9.53
C TYR A 171 -1.79 -6.37 -8.71
N SER A 172 -2.41 -7.50 -8.40
CA SER A 172 -1.73 -8.59 -7.68
C SER A 172 -0.47 -9.05 -8.38
N ASP A 173 -0.52 -9.18 -9.70
CA ASP A 173 0.59 -9.70 -10.49
C ASP A 173 1.72 -8.67 -10.52
N PHE A 174 1.39 -7.38 -10.74
CA PHE A 174 2.37 -6.30 -10.66
C PHE A 174 3.15 -6.30 -9.33
N TYR A 175 2.44 -6.48 -8.20
CA TYR A 175 3.06 -6.44 -6.88
C TYR A 175 3.75 -7.75 -6.46
N GLU A 176 3.31 -8.92 -6.96
CA GLU A 176 4.08 -10.16 -6.82
C GLU A 176 5.40 -10.07 -7.60
N GLU A 177 5.39 -9.52 -8.80
CA GLU A 177 6.60 -9.32 -9.59
C GLU A 177 7.55 -8.31 -8.95
N LEU A 178 7.02 -7.26 -8.30
CA LEU A 178 7.85 -6.34 -7.52
C LEU A 178 8.54 -7.03 -6.34
N LEU A 179 7.84 -7.95 -5.65
CA LEU A 179 8.45 -8.77 -4.60
C LEU A 179 9.53 -9.70 -5.14
N ILE A 180 9.29 -10.32 -6.31
CA ILE A 180 10.28 -11.18 -6.97
C ILE A 180 11.52 -10.36 -7.34
N PHE A 181 11.33 -9.20 -7.98
CA PHE A 181 12.41 -8.28 -8.32
C PHE A 181 13.23 -7.88 -7.09
N ALA A 182 12.57 -7.51 -5.99
CA ALA A 182 13.24 -7.17 -4.74
C ALA A 182 14.08 -8.34 -4.19
N LYS A 183 13.54 -9.56 -4.23
CA LYS A 183 14.22 -10.77 -3.77
C LYS A 183 15.46 -11.11 -4.59
N GLU A 184 15.41 -10.86 -5.89
CA GLU A 184 16.53 -11.11 -6.81
C GLU A 184 17.60 -10.01 -6.76
N ASN A 185 17.30 -8.86 -6.16
CA ASN A 185 18.16 -7.68 -6.15
C ASN A 185 18.39 -7.14 -4.73
N LEU A 186 18.84 -7.98 -3.78
CA LEU A 186 18.96 -7.62 -2.36
C LEU A 186 19.86 -6.41 -2.05
N GLY A 187 20.77 -6.04 -2.96
CA GLY A 187 21.62 -4.85 -2.82
C GLY A 187 20.95 -3.51 -3.16
N THR A 188 19.71 -3.54 -3.66
CA THR A 188 18.91 -2.35 -4.01
C THR A 188 18.17 -1.81 -2.78
N ILE A 189 17.61 -0.59 -2.87
CA ILE A 189 16.74 -0.02 -1.83
C ILE A 189 15.55 -0.95 -1.60
N ILE A 190 14.86 -1.40 -2.66
CA ILE A 190 13.69 -2.27 -2.53
C ILE A 190 14.08 -3.64 -1.98
N GLY A 191 15.19 -4.21 -2.44
CA GLY A 191 15.70 -5.50 -1.94
C GLY A 191 16.07 -5.44 -0.46
N ASN A 192 16.74 -4.39 -0.02
CA ASN A 192 17.08 -4.18 1.38
C ASN A 192 15.81 -4.00 2.25
N GLU A 193 14.80 -3.26 1.77
CA GLU A 193 13.52 -3.14 2.48
C GLU A 193 12.77 -4.47 2.59
N LEU A 194 12.83 -5.33 1.56
CA LEU A 194 12.31 -6.69 1.64
C LEU A 194 13.06 -7.51 2.69
N THR A 195 14.40 -7.43 2.76
CA THR A 195 15.19 -8.13 3.78
C THR A 195 14.82 -7.69 5.19
N ILE A 196 14.75 -6.37 5.44
CA ILE A 196 14.37 -5.82 6.76
C ILE A 196 12.97 -6.32 7.16
N THR A 197 12.02 -6.26 6.23
CA THR A 197 10.63 -6.68 6.46
C THR A 197 10.55 -8.18 6.73
N THR A 198 11.25 -8.99 5.93
CA THR A 198 11.30 -10.45 6.08
C THR A 198 11.86 -10.84 7.44
N ASN A 199 12.98 -10.25 7.85
CA ASN A 199 13.60 -10.51 9.15
C ASN A 199 12.67 -10.12 10.31
N LYS A 200 11.91 -9.03 10.16
CA LYS A 200 10.94 -8.62 11.18
C LYS A 200 9.75 -9.58 11.28
N VAL A 201 9.25 -10.10 10.16
CA VAL A 201 8.21 -11.15 10.16
C VAL A 201 8.72 -12.44 10.79
N ASP A 202 9.99 -12.82 10.54
CA ASP A 202 10.60 -13.99 11.18
C ASP A 202 10.71 -13.82 12.70
N LYS A 203 11.18 -12.66 13.17
CA LYS A 203 11.21 -12.32 14.60
C LYS A 203 9.83 -12.34 15.27
N VAL A 204 8.77 -11.99 14.53
CA VAL A 204 7.40 -12.13 15.03
C VAL A 204 7.03 -13.60 15.26
N LEU A 205 7.43 -14.51 14.36
CA LEU A 205 7.25 -15.95 14.57
C LEU A 205 8.03 -16.47 15.79
N GLU A 206 9.11 -15.78 16.17
CA GLU A 206 9.87 -16.03 17.40
C GLU A 206 9.22 -15.40 18.65
N GLY A 207 8.34 -14.41 18.48
CA GLY A 207 7.52 -13.80 19.55
C GLY A 207 7.81 -12.33 19.80
N GLU A 208 8.66 -11.71 18.96
CA GLU A 208 8.94 -10.28 19.03
C GLU A 208 7.75 -9.45 18.48
N GLY A 209 7.67 -8.18 18.90
CA GLY A 209 6.62 -7.27 18.45
C GLY A 209 6.82 -6.75 17.03
N TRP A 210 5.75 -6.24 16.42
CA TRP A 210 5.74 -5.68 15.05
C TRP A 210 6.43 -4.32 14.91
N GLY A 211 6.46 -3.53 15.98
CA GLY A 211 6.91 -2.14 15.95
C GLY A 211 8.37 -1.96 15.53
N THR A 212 8.63 -0.92 14.76
CA THR A 212 9.97 -0.46 14.38
C THR A 212 10.14 1.00 14.75
N VAL A 213 11.24 1.37 15.42
CA VAL A 213 11.55 2.78 15.75
C VAL A 213 12.57 3.31 14.76
N LEU A 214 12.29 4.50 14.21
CA LEU A 214 13.22 5.26 13.38
C LEU A 214 13.51 6.60 14.06
N LYS A 215 14.50 6.63 14.97
CA LYS A 215 14.81 7.81 15.82
C LYS A 215 15.04 9.10 15.04
N GLU A 216 15.53 9.00 13.80
CA GLU A 216 15.71 10.16 12.92
C GLU A 216 14.40 10.81 12.47
N PHE A 217 13.27 10.08 12.55
CA PHE A 217 11.93 10.53 12.19
C PHE A 217 11.01 10.71 13.39
N SER A 218 11.10 9.87 14.42
CA SER A 218 10.35 10.01 15.68
C SER A 218 10.79 8.93 16.67
N ASP A 219 10.53 9.16 17.96
CA ASP A 219 10.74 8.17 19.03
C ASP A 219 9.56 7.18 19.17
N ILE A 220 8.54 7.31 18.31
CA ILE A 220 7.39 6.40 18.27
C ILE A 220 7.66 5.15 17.41
N SER A 221 6.85 4.13 17.64
CA SER A 221 6.76 2.93 16.81
C SER A 221 6.07 3.23 15.47
N TRP A 222 6.61 2.65 14.41
CA TRP A 222 6.06 2.65 13.06
C TRP A 222 5.71 1.22 12.66
N SER A 223 4.61 1.05 11.92
CA SER A 223 4.33 -0.21 11.22
C SER A 223 5.34 -0.44 10.08
N LEU A 224 5.42 -1.68 9.60
CA LEU A 224 6.43 -2.10 8.62
C LEU A 224 6.46 -1.21 7.37
N GLU A 225 5.28 -0.96 6.79
CA GLU A 225 5.13 -0.18 5.57
C GLU A 225 5.48 1.30 5.78
N GLN A 226 5.20 1.84 6.98
CA GLN A 226 5.50 3.24 7.31
C GLN A 226 7.00 3.42 7.50
N ALA A 227 7.64 2.46 8.19
CA ALA A 227 9.08 2.45 8.36
C ALA A 227 9.80 2.30 7.00
N SER A 228 9.31 1.43 6.12
CA SER A 228 9.86 1.27 4.77
C SER A 228 9.72 2.54 3.94
N TYR A 229 8.54 3.16 3.91
CA TYR A 229 8.35 4.44 3.21
C TYR A 229 9.34 5.50 3.70
N LEU A 230 9.45 5.70 5.02
CA LEU A 230 10.36 6.70 5.59
C LEU A 230 11.82 6.43 5.21
N ARG A 231 12.27 5.17 5.23
CA ARG A 231 13.63 4.81 4.76
C ARG A 231 13.82 5.06 3.25
N ILE A 232 12.84 4.71 2.43
CA ILE A 232 12.87 4.93 0.97
C ILE A 232 12.98 6.42 0.64
N THR A 233 12.27 7.29 1.36
CA THR A 233 12.30 8.76 1.11
C THR A 233 13.69 9.39 1.30
N LYS A 234 14.64 8.69 1.93
CA LYS A 234 16.03 9.16 2.06
C LYS A 234 16.82 9.02 0.76
N ASN A 235 16.44 8.09 -0.10
CA ASN A 235 17.15 7.76 -1.35
C ASN A 235 16.18 7.74 -2.54
N PHE A 236 15.28 8.72 -2.59
CA PHE A 236 14.15 8.75 -3.51
C PHE A 236 14.55 8.66 -4.99
N ASN A 237 15.63 9.32 -5.39
CA ASN A 237 16.13 9.27 -6.77
C ASN A 237 16.61 7.87 -7.16
N ILE A 238 17.38 7.21 -6.29
CA ILE A 238 17.90 5.85 -6.53
C ILE A 238 16.74 4.86 -6.58
N PHE A 239 15.77 4.99 -5.67
CA PHE A 239 14.56 4.16 -5.68
C PHE A 239 13.83 4.21 -7.04
N TYR A 240 13.64 5.38 -7.65
CA TYR A 240 12.96 5.43 -8.97
C TYR A 240 13.81 4.92 -10.13
N LEU A 241 15.15 4.92 -10.02
CA LEU A 241 16.01 4.23 -10.98
C LEU A 241 15.83 2.70 -10.88
N GLU A 242 15.69 2.17 -9.67
CA GLU A 242 15.39 0.75 -9.45
C GLU A 242 13.99 0.39 -9.95
N ILE A 243 12.99 1.26 -9.74
CA ILE A 243 11.64 1.08 -10.31
C ILE A 243 11.68 1.08 -11.84
N LYS A 244 12.51 1.91 -12.48
CA LYS A 244 12.71 1.86 -13.93
C LYS A 244 13.22 0.48 -14.37
N GLN A 245 14.27 -0.02 -13.72
CA GLN A 245 14.83 -1.36 -14.01
C GLN A 245 13.80 -2.48 -13.80
N PHE A 246 13.01 -2.38 -12.74
CA PHE A 246 11.90 -3.29 -12.48
C PHE A 246 10.89 -3.27 -13.64
N ILE A 247 10.43 -2.09 -14.07
CA ILE A 247 9.46 -1.96 -15.15
C ILE A 247 10.01 -2.51 -16.47
N GLU A 248 11.27 -2.23 -16.80
CA GLU A 248 11.92 -2.77 -18.00
C GLU A 248 11.95 -4.31 -17.99
N LYS A 249 12.30 -4.92 -16.85
CA LYS A 249 12.27 -6.38 -16.67
C LYS A 249 10.84 -6.93 -16.73
N PHE A 250 9.89 -6.23 -16.11
CA PHE A 250 8.48 -6.59 -16.07
C PHE A 250 7.87 -6.58 -17.48
N CYS A 251 8.06 -5.50 -18.24
CA CYS A 251 7.60 -5.43 -19.64
C CYS A 251 8.19 -6.54 -20.48
N LYS A 252 9.50 -6.86 -20.32
CA LYS A 252 10.12 -7.98 -21.04
C LYS A 252 9.48 -9.33 -20.70
N LYS A 253 9.15 -9.57 -19.42
CA LYS A 253 8.54 -10.82 -18.97
C LYS A 253 7.11 -11.01 -19.51
N TYR A 254 6.33 -9.94 -19.58
CA TYR A 254 4.95 -9.95 -20.06
C TYR A 254 4.83 -9.64 -21.56
N GLU A 255 5.95 -9.56 -22.28
CA GLU A 255 6.00 -9.23 -23.72
C GLU A 255 5.29 -7.90 -24.07
N LEU A 256 5.35 -6.92 -23.14
CA LEU A 256 4.71 -5.62 -23.28
C LEU A 256 5.63 -4.64 -24.01
N ILE A 257 5.06 -3.89 -24.95
CA ILE A 257 5.76 -2.85 -25.70
C ILE A 257 5.37 -1.49 -25.12
N ILE A 258 6.24 -0.94 -24.27
CA ILE A 258 6.07 0.41 -23.75
C ILE A 258 6.99 1.38 -24.51
N ASN A 259 6.42 2.50 -24.96
CA ASN A 259 7.20 3.58 -25.57
C ASN A 259 8.16 4.17 -24.52
N THR A 260 9.44 4.35 -24.87
CA THR A 260 10.46 4.87 -23.94
C THR A 260 10.09 6.23 -23.35
N ASN A 261 9.55 7.14 -24.16
CA ASN A 261 9.14 8.46 -23.69
C ASN A 261 7.95 8.37 -22.72
N LEU A 262 6.99 7.47 -23.00
CA LEU A 262 5.90 7.18 -22.06
C LEU A 262 6.41 6.66 -20.71
N LEU A 263 7.35 5.72 -20.72
CA LEU A 263 7.95 5.20 -19.49
C LEU A 263 8.65 6.30 -18.68
N GLU A 264 9.42 7.17 -19.35
CA GLU A 264 10.11 8.29 -18.70
C GLU A 264 9.12 9.30 -18.12
N ASN A 265 8.05 9.64 -18.86
CA ASN A 265 6.98 10.51 -18.39
C ASN A 265 6.23 9.89 -17.20
N LEU A 266 5.92 8.59 -17.25
CA LEU A 266 5.23 7.88 -16.18
C LEU A 266 6.05 7.87 -14.88
N LEU A 267 7.35 7.60 -14.97
CA LEU A 267 8.28 7.64 -13.83
C LEU A 267 8.45 9.06 -13.29
N LEU A 268 8.62 10.06 -14.18
CA LEU A 268 8.73 11.46 -13.79
C LEU A 268 7.47 11.95 -13.08
N TYR A 269 6.29 11.62 -13.62
CA TYR A 269 5.02 11.96 -12.99
C TYR A 269 4.88 11.28 -11.63
N GLN A 270 5.02 9.95 -11.53
CA GLN A 270 4.91 9.24 -10.26
C GLN A 270 5.86 9.78 -9.19
N LYS A 271 7.12 10.09 -9.56
CA LYS A 271 8.11 10.64 -8.64
C LYS A 271 7.80 12.09 -8.23
N SER A 272 7.35 12.93 -9.17
CA SER A 272 7.16 14.36 -8.93
C SER A 272 5.98 14.63 -8.00
N ILE A 273 4.90 13.85 -8.11
CA ILE A 273 3.69 14.07 -7.30
C ILE A 273 3.87 13.71 -5.82
N VAL A 274 4.84 12.87 -5.47
CA VAL A 274 5.06 12.46 -4.07
C VAL A 274 5.76 13.58 -3.28
N VAL A 275 5.23 13.85 -2.08
CA VAL A 275 5.71 14.88 -1.15
C VAL A 275 7.06 14.49 -0.55
N LYS A 276 8.01 15.44 -0.59
CA LYS A 276 9.39 15.24 -0.14
C LYS A 276 9.69 16.14 1.04
N TRP A 277 10.57 15.68 1.92
CA TRP A 277 10.99 16.44 3.11
C TRP A 277 12.24 17.29 2.86
N ASN A 278 13.02 16.94 1.84
CA ASN A 278 14.33 17.49 1.50
C ASN A 278 14.35 18.28 0.19
N GLU A 279 13.21 18.42 -0.48
CA GLU A 279 13.02 19.26 -1.67
C GLU A 279 11.90 20.25 -1.38
N ASN A 280 12.04 21.48 -1.86
CA ASN A 280 11.08 22.56 -1.63
C ASN A 280 10.79 23.29 -2.94
N GLY A 281 9.60 23.90 -3.02
CA GLY A 281 9.21 24.79 -4.09
C GLY A 281 8.41 24.11 -5.19
N GLY A 282 7.61 24.92 -5.89
CA GLY A 282 6.82 24.43 -7.01
C GLY A 282 7.68 23.92 -8.16
N GLN A 283 7.16 22.94 -8.89
CA GLN A 283 7.85 22.30 -10.01
C GLN A 283 6.99 22.39 -11.27
N VAL A 284 7.64 22.60 -12.42
CA VAL A 284 6.98 22.63 -13.72
C VAL A 284 7.70 21.65 -14.65
N PHE A 285 6.93 20.72 -15.23
CA PHE A 285 7.44 19.70 -16.13
C PHE A 285 6.70 19.76 -17.47
N LYS A 286 7.44 19.53 -18.56
CA LYS A 286 6.85 19.25 -19.87
C LYS A 286 6.60 17.76 -19.96
N MET A 287 5.38 17.40 -20.35
CA MET A 287 4.93 16.02 -20.48
C MET A 287 4.39 15.80 -21.90
N ASP A 288 4.61 14.62 -22.44
CA ASP A 288 4.10 14.18 -23.74
C ASP A 288 2.81 13.35 -23.61
N TYR A 289 2.30 13.20 -22.38
CA TYR A 289 1.10 12.43 -22.07
C TYR A 289 0.27 13.08 -20.95
N SER A 290 -1.06 12.93 -21.02
CA SER A 290 -2.03 13.45 -20.02
C SER A 290 -2.11 12.57 -18.77
N LEU A 291 -1.00 12.43 -18.04
CA LEU A 291 -0.87 11.47 -16.94
C LEU A 291 -1.64 11.88 -15.70
N HIS A 292 -1.75 13.17 -15.40
CA HIS A 292 -2.49 13.64 -14.24
C HIS A 292 -3.99 13.40 -14.40
N ASP A 293 -4.56 13.86 -15.52
CA ASP A 293 -5.98 13.69 -15.81
C ASP A 293 -6.35 12.21 -15.90
N PHE A 294 -5.49 11.42 -16.55
CA PHE A 294 -5.64 9.97 -16.61
C PHE A 294 -5.69 9.33 -15.21
N TYR A 295 -4.69 9.59 -14.38
CA TYR A 295 -4.62 9.05 -13.02
C TYR A 295 -5.84 9.47 -12.18
N ARG A 296 -6.22 10.74 -12.22
CA ARG A 296 -7.37 11.26 -11.47
C ARG A 296 -8.67 10.58 -11.88
N ALA A 297 -8.92 10.41 -13.18
CA ALA A 297 -10.09 9.71 -13.69
C ALA A 297 -10.15 8.27 -13.18
N GLN A 298 -9.04 7.52 -13.29
CA GLN A 298 -9.00 6.13 -12.82
C GLN A 298 -9.31 6.01 -11.31
N VAL A 299 -8.74 6.88 -10.48
CA VAL A 299 -8.96 6.85 -9.01
C VAL A 299 -10.41 7.18 -8.62
N ILE A 300 -11.11 8.03 -9.38
CA ILE A 300 -12.53 8.36 -9.12
C ILE A 300 -13.51 7.43 -9.84
N GLY A 301 -13.01 6.38 -10.50
CA GLY A 301 -13.81 5.40 -11.23
C GLY A 301 -14.40 5.92 -12.54
N GLU A 302 -13.75 6.91 -13.15
CA GLU A 302 -14.08 7.42 -14.48
C GLU A 302 -13.13 6.83 -15.53
N SER A 303 -13.66 6.61 -16.73
CA SER A 303 -12.85 6.15 -17.85
C SER A 303 -12.40 7.35 -18.67
N THR A 304 -11.09 7.56 -18.76
CA THR A 304 -10.48 8.50 -19.70
C THR A 304 -9.31 7.80 -20.40
N SER A 305 -9.10 8.14 -21.68
CA SER A 305 -7.94 7.65 -22.41
C SER A 305 -6.69 8.41 -22.01
N LEU A 306 -5.56 7.70 -21.94
CA LEU A 306 -4.25 8.35 -21.86
C LEU A 306 -3.96 8.98 -23.24
N LYS A 307 -3.88 10.32 -23.29
CA LYS A 307 -3.68 11.05 -24.54
C LYS A 307 -2.21 11.36 -24.71
N GLN A 308 -1.69 11.15 -25.92
CA GLN A 308 -0.39 11.65 -26.35
C GLN A 308 -0.56 13.09 -26.87
N GLY A 309 0.34 13.99 -26.49
CA GLY A 309 0.28 15.41 -26.84
C GLY A 309 1.18 16.24 -25.93
N LYS A 310 1.26 17.56 -26.12
CA LYS A 310 2.10 18.41 -25.26
C LYS A 310 1.29 18.90 -24.06
N PHE A 311 1.77 18.59 -22.87
CA PHE A 311 1.17 18.99 -21.59
C PHE A 311 2.19 19.68 -20.69
N ILE A 312 1.71 20.60 -19.86
CA ILE A 312 2.50 21.19 -18.78
C ILE A 312 1.92 20.72 -17.46
N LEU A 313 2.74 20.02 -16.67
CA LEU A 313 2.41 19.65 -15.30
C LEU A 313 3.00 20.69 -14.35
N THR A 314 2.14 21.36 -13.59
CA THR A 314 2.53 22.31 -12.55
C THR A 314 2.17 21.76 -11.18
N ILE A 315 3.17 21.60 -10.33
CA ILE A 315 3.02 21.21 -8.93
C ILE A 315 3.30 22.44 -8.08
N THR A 316 2.32 22.86 -7.28
CA THR A 316 2.51 23.95 -6.31
C THR A 316 2.80 23.34 -4.94
N ASP A 317 4.02 23.55 -4.45
CA ASP A 317 4.41 23.13 -3.12
C ASP A 317 3.90 24.11 -2.06
N GLY A 318 2.88 23.68 -1.32
CA GLY A 318 2.42 24.37 -0.11
C GLY A 318 3.00 23.80 1.18
N LEU A 319 3.88 22.80 1.09
CA LEU A 319 4.38 21.98 2.19
C LEU A 319 5.90 22.08 2.28
N ASN A 320 6.40 23.20 2.79
CA ASN A 320 7.84 23.35 3.03
C ASN A 320 8.25 22.73 4.38
N TYR A 321 9.01 21.62 4.34
CA TYR A 321 9.56 20.95 5.51
C TYR A 321 10.96 21.39 5.89
N ASN A 322 11.71 22.09 5.03
CA ASN A 322 13.09 22.55 5.28
C ASN A 322 13.99 21.44 5.87
N ALA A 323 13.95 20.24 5.29
CA ALA A 323 14.68 19.07 5.76
C ALA A 323 14.30 18.54 7.17
N ASP A 324 13.20 19.03 7.77
CA ASP A 324 12.69 18.52 9.05
C ASP A 324 11.97 17.16 8.87
N LYS A 325 12.76 16.09 9.05
CA LYS A 325 12.28 14.71 9.04
C LYS A 325 11.18 14.44 10.07
N LYS A 326 11.27 15.02 11.27
CA LYS A 326 10.31 14.75 12.35
C LYS A 326 8.96 15.35 12.04
N ARG A 327 8.94 16.61 11.59
CA ARG A 327 7.73 17.27 11.10
C ARG A 327 7.14 16.54 9.90
N TYR A 328 7.95 16.14 8.93
CA TYR A 328 7.51 15.36 7.78
C TYR A 328 6.84 14.04 8.18
N ALA A 329 7.52 13.21 8.99
CA ALA A 329 6.97 11.93 9.42
C ALA A 329 5.68 12.10 10.21
N LYS A 330 5.58 13.14 11.03
CA LYS A 330 4.36 13.46 11.77
C LYS A 330 3.20 13.88 10.84
N GLU A 331 3.43 14.84 9.96
CA GLU A 331 2.37 15.44 9.13
C GLU A 331 1.95 14.54 7.94
N ILE A 332 2.91 13.86 7.30
CA ILE A 332 2.67 13.03 6.11
C ILE A 332 2.35 11.59 6.50
N MET A 333 3.16 10.97 7.38
CA MET A 333 3.00 9.55 7.69
C MET A 333 1.99 9.30 8.80
N TRP A 334 2.17 9.93 9.97
CA TRP A 334 1.31 9.68 11.12
C TRP A 334 -0.08 10.29 10.94
N TRP A 335 -0.15 11.60 10.72
CA TRP A 335 -1.43 12.32 10.59
C TRP A 335 -1.98 12.29 9.16
N GLY A 336 -1.10 12.15 8.17
CA GLY A 336 -1.46 12.29 6.75
C GLY A 336 -1.91 11.02 6.07
N ARG A 337 -1.67 9.84 6.66
CA ARG A 337 -1.96 8.55 6.02
C ARG A 337 -3.43 8.43 5.61
N LYS A 338 -4.34 8.75 6.51
CA LYS A 338 -5.76 8.69 6.22
C LYS A 338 -6.15 9.75 5.18
N GLY A 339 -5.63 10.97 5.26
CA GLY A 339 -5.91 12.02 4.28
C GLY A 339 -5.27 11.86 2.89
N GLY A 340 -4.46 10.82 2.63
CA GLY A 340 -3.75 10.68 1.36
C GLY A 340 -2.70 11.78 1.11
N LYS A 341 -2.11 12.32 2.19
CA LYS A 341 -1.17 13.46 2.10
C LYS A 341 0.19 13.11 1.49
N PHE A 342 0.38 11.88 1.02
CA PHE A 342 1.61 11.44 0.35
C PHE A 342 1.83 12.14 -1.00
N ILE A 343 0.77 12.70 -1.57
CA ILE A 343 0.78 13.41 -2.85
C ILE A 343 0.59 14.91 -2.62
N TYR A 344 1.29 15.75 -3.39
CA TYR A 344 1.02 17.20 -3.41
C TYR A 344 -0.45 17.47 -3.80
N GLN A 345 -1.11 18.37 -3.06
CA GLN A 345 -2.55 18.59 -3.24
C GLN A 345 -2.88 19.52 -4.41
N ASN A 346 -1.92 20.36 -4.81
CA ASN A 346 -2.08 21.33 -5.89
C ASN A 346 -1.26 20.90 -7.10
N ILE A 347 -1.84 20.05 -7.93
CA ILE A 347 -1.27 19.59 -9.19
C ILE A 347 -2.22 20.03 -10.31
N LYS A 348 -1.68 20.66 -11.35
CA LYS A 348 -2.44 21.07 -12.55
C LYS A 348 -1.76 20.51 -13.78
N GLU A 349 -2.55 19.99 -14.70
CA GLU A 349 -2.10 19.55 -16.02
C GLU A 349 -2.84 20.37 -17.07
N GLU A 350 -2.10 21.06 -17.92
CA GLU A 350 -2.65 21.92 -18.96
C GLU A 350 -2.18 21.43 -20.33
N SER A 351 -3.13 21.22 -21.25
CA SER A 351 -2.77 20.94 -22.64
C SER A 351 -2.21 22.21 -23.27
N CYS A 352 -0.99 22.10 -23.79
CA CYS A 352 -0.49 23.04 -24.77
C CYS A 352 -1.22 22.73 -26.08
N GLY A 353 -2.46 23.19 -26.24
CA GLY A 353 -3.14 23.11 -27.53
C GLY A 353 -2.23 23.66 -28.63
N ASP A 354 -2.46 23.26 -29.88
CA ASP A 354 -1.76 23.81 -31.04
C ASP A 354 -2.04 25.33 -31.11
N ARG A 355 -1.28 26.12 -30.35
CA ARG A 355 -1.11 27.55 -30.60
C ARG A 355 -0.22 27.60 -31.84
N ILE A 356 -0.87 27.45 -32.98
CA ILE A 356 -0.37 27.76 -34.32
C ILE A 356 0.12 29.21 -34.32
#